data_AF-A0A8B7PYZ6-F1
#
_entry.id   AF-A0A8B7PYZ6-F1
#
_cell.length_a   1.000
_cell.length_b   1.000
_cell.length_c   1.000
_cell.angle_alpha   90.00
_cell.angle_beta   90.00
_cell.angle_gamma   90.00
#
_symmetry.space_group_name_H-M   'P 1'
#
loop_
_entity.id
_entity.type
_entity.pdbx_description
1 polymer ?
#
loop_
_entity_poly.entity_id
_entity_poly.type
_entity_poly.pdbx_seq_one_letter_code
_entity_poly.pdbx_strand_id
1 'polypeptide(L)'
;MGRARRFQWPLLLLWAAAAGPGTGQEVQTENVTVAEGGVAEITCRLHQYDGSIVVIQNPARQTLFFNGTRALKDERFQLEEFSPRRVRIRLSDARLEDEGGYFCQLYTEDTHHQIATLTVLVAPENPVVEVREQAVEGGEVELSCRVPRSRPIAALRWYRDRKELKGVSSSREDGKVWHVTSTVRFRVDRKDDGGIIICEAQNQALPSGHSKQTQYVLDVQYSPTARIHASQAVVREGDTLVLTCAVTGNPRPNQIRWNRGNESLPERAEAVGETLTLPGLVSADNGTYTCEASNKHGHARALYVLVVYDPGAVVEAQTSVPYAIVGGILALLVFLIICVLVGMVWCSVRQKGSYLTHEASGLDEQGEAREAFLNGSDGHKRKEEFFI
;
A
#
# COMPACT_ATOMS: atom_id res chain seq x y z
N MET A 1 -25.77 97.01 -16.05
CA MET A 1 -27.11 96.40 -16.00
C MET A 1 -27.42 95.80 -17.37
N GLY A 2 -27.38 94.47 -17.51
CA GLY A 2 -27.71 93.77 -18.74
C GLY A 2 -28.13 92.34 -18.43
N ARG A 3 -29.45 92.09 -18.46
CA ARG A 3 -30.08 90.79 -18.20
C ARG A 3 -29.84 89.84 -19.38
N ALA A 4 -29.19 88.70 -19.15
CA ALA A 4 -29.20 87.59 -20.08
C ALA A 4 -30.50 86.78 -19.91
N ARG A 5 -31.35 86.74 -20.94
CA ARG A 5 -32.54 85.89 -21.00
C ARG A 5 -32.15 84.50 -21.51
N ARG A 6 -32.43 83.45 -20.72
CA ARG A 6 -32.38 82.04 -21.16
C ARG A 6 -33.52 81.78 -22.15
N PHE A 7 -33.18 81.28 -23.34
CA PHE A 7 -34.13 80.71 -24.29
C PHE A 7 -34.34 79.22 -23.99
N GLN A 8 -35.60 78.81 -23.99
CA GLN A 8 -36.10 77.47 -23.67
C GLN A 8 -36.52 76.82 -24.99
N TRP A 9 -35.90 75.68 -25.34
CA TRP A 9 -36.26 74.86 -26.51
C TRP A 9 -37.18 73.71 -26.07
N PRO A 10 -38.18 73.29 -26.87
CA PRO A 10 -39.09 72.22 -26.51
C PRO A 10 -38.45 70.84 -26.73
N LEU A 11 -38.71 69.90 -25.80
CA LEU A 11 -38.36 68.48 -25.94
C LEU A 11 -39.26 67.83 -27.00
N LEU A 12 -38.65 67.33 -28.09
CA LEU A 12 -39.26 66.36 -28.98
C LEU A 12 -39.00 64.95 -28.42
N LEU A 13 -40.08 64.27 -28.02
CA LEU A 13 -40.08 62.86 -27.61
C LEU A 13 -39.90 61.96 -28.85
N LEU A 14 -38.69 61.44 -29.03
CA LEU A 14 -38.43 60.32 -29.93
C LEU A 14 -38.83 59.02 -29.21
N TRP A 15 -39.88 58.36 -29.72
CA TRP A 15 -40.16 56.96 -29.39
C TRP A 15 -39.05 56.09 -29.95
N ALA A 16 -38.12 55.65 -29.10
CA ALA A 16 -37.25 54.53 -29.41
C ALA A 16 -38.10 53.25 -29.35
N ALA A 17 -38.36 52.64 -30.51
CA ALA A 17 -38.85 51.28 -30.56
C ALA A 17 -37.81 50.38 -29.88
N ALA A 18 -38.15 49.85 -28.71
CA ALA A 18 -37.36 48.81 -28.07
C ALA A 18 -37.36 47.59 -28.99
N ALA A 19 -36.22 47.33 -29.64
CA ALA A 19 -35.94 46.02 -30.19
C ALA A 19 -36.04 45.02 -29.04
N GLY A 20 -36.96 44.06 -29.15
CA GLY A 20 -37.10 43.00 -28.16
C GLY A 20 -35.77 42.24 -28.00
N PRO A 21 -35.51 41.65 -26.83
CA PRO A 21 -34.32 40.84 -26.64
C PRO A 21 -34.40 39.68 -27.63
N GLY A 22 -33.52 39.69 -28.64
CA GLY A 22 -33.28 38.51 -29.46
C GLY A 22 -32.86 37.39 -28.51
N THR A 23 -33.68 36.35 -28.43
CA THR A 23 -33.38 35.12 -27.71
C THR A 23 -32.30 34.37 -28.46
N GLY A 24 -31.06 34.85 -28.37
CA GLY A 24 -29.89 34.09 -28.81
C GLY A 24 -29.79 32.85 -27.93
N GLN A 25 -29.82 31.67 -28.55
CA GLN A 25 -29.72 30.39 -27.88
C GLN A 25 -28.37 30.26 -27.17
N GLU A 26 -28.37 30.17 -25.84
CA GLU A 26 -27.18 29.91 -25.04
C GLU A 26 -26.78 28.45 -25.20
N VAL A 27 -25.64 28.21 -25.86
CA VAL A 27 -25.18 26.84 -26.15
C VAL A 27 -24.29 26.35 -25.04
N GLN A 28 -24.76 25.32 -24.34
CA GLN A 28 -23.99 24.60 -23.34
C GLN A 28 -23.09 23.58 -24.04
N THR A 29 -21.78 23.78 -23.95
CA THR A 29 -20.77 22.82 -24.40
C THR A 29 -20.65 21.68 -23.39
N GLU A 30 -20.85 20.43 -23.82
CA GLU A 30 -20.68 19.26 -22.98
C GLU A 30 -19.22 18.75 -23.03
N ASN A 31 -18.60 18.47 -21.88
CA ASN A 31 -17.29 17.82 -21.84
C ASN A 31 -17.47 16.31 -21.89
N VAL A 32 -17.00 15.68 -22.97
CA VAL A 32 -17.08 14.23 -23.17
C VAL A 32 -15.69 13.65 -22.99
N THR A 33 -15.54 12.71 -22.06
CA THR A 33 -14.25 12.08 -21.75
C THR A 33 -14.32 10.59 -22.05
N VAL A 34 -13.35 10.07 -22.80
CA VAL A 34 -13.31 8.66 -23.20
C VAL A 34 -11.89 8.11 -23.05
N ALA A 35 -11.74 6.85 -22.66
CA ALA A 35 -10.44 6.17 -22.75
C ALA A 35 -10.11 5.83 -24.21
N GLU A 36 -8.83 5.84 -24.58
CA GLU A 36 -8.37 5.44 -25.91
C GLU A 36 -8.86 4.03 -26.28
N GLY A 37 -9.30 3.87 -27.53
CA GLY A 37 -9.97 2.66 -28.04
C GLY A 37 -11.43 2.51 -27.58
N GLY A 38 -11.89 3.40 -26.69
CA GLY A 38 -13.25 3.39 -26.16
C GLY A 38 -14.29 3.95 -27.12
N VAL A 39 -15.50 4.18 -26.58
CA VAL A 39 -16.64 4.72 -27.32
C VAL A 39 -17.08 6.03 -26.68
N ALA A 40 -17.25 7.07 -27.49
CA ALA A 40 -17.83 8.34 -27.10
C ALA A 40 -19.20 8.55 -27.75
N GLU A 41 -20.12 9.16 -27.01
CA GLU A 41 -21.41 9.61 -27.52
C GLU A 41 -21.43 11.14 -27.53
N ILE A 42 -21.78 11.73 -28.67
CA ILE A 42 -21.86 13.19 -28.85
C ILE A 42 -23.29 13.54 -29.21
N THR A 43 -23.91 14.40 -28.41
CA THR A 43 -25.32 14.76 -28.54
C THR A 43 -25.48 16.23 -28.91
N CYS A 44 -26.08 16.49 -30.06
CA CYS A 44 -26.60 17.80 -30.41
C CYS A 44 -28.04 17.92 -29.90
N ARG A 45 -28.32 18.87 -29.02
CA ARG A 45 -29.69 19.17 -28.58
C ARG A 45 -30.30 20.23 -29.50
N LEU A 46 -31.51 19.96 -29.99
CA LEU A 46 -32.24 20.83 -30.89
C LEU A 46 -33.42 21.48 -30.14
N HIS A 47 -33.53 22.79 -30.23
CA HIS A 47 -34.65 23.55 -29.68
C HIS A 47 -35.51 24.08 -30.82
N GLN A 48 -36.83 23.86 -30.76
CA GLN A 48 -37.78 24.33 -31.77
C GLN A 48 -37.43 23.90 -33.22
N TYR A 49 -36.98 22.65 -33.39
CA TYR A 49 -36.59 22.12 -34.69
C TYR A 49 -37.73 22.16 -35.70
N ASP A 50 -37.52 22.88 -36.80
CA ASP A 50 -38.49 23.15 -37.88
C ASP A 50 -38.32 22.22 -39.09
N GLY A 51 -37.40 21.25 -39.02
CA GLY A 51 -37.04 20.39 -40.15
C GLY A 51 -35.86 20.91 -40.99
N SER A 52 -35.21 22.00 -40.57
CA SER A 52 -33.98 22.50 -41.19
C SER A 52 -32.87 21.43 -41.24
N ILE A 53 -31.92 21.60 -42.16
CA ILE A 53 -30.81 20.68 -42.31
C ILE A 53 -29.88 20.82 -41.10
N VAL A 54 -29.57 19.70 -40.43
CA VAL A 54 -28.58 19.66 -39.34
C VAL A 54 -27.23 19.24 -39.90
N VAL A 55 -26.17 19.96 -39.58
CA VAL A 55 -24.79 19.65 -39.97
C VAL A 55 -23.96 19.40 -38.72
N ILE A 56 -23.32 18.23 -38.63
CA ILE A 56 -22.36 17.92 -37.56
C ILE A 56 -20.95 17.95 -38.12
N GLN A 57 -20.05 18.67 -37.44
CA GLN A 57 -18.66 18.82 -37.85
C GLN A 57 -17.68 18.32 -36.79
N ASN A 58 -16.53 17.82 -37.23
CA ASN A 58 -15.41 17.41 -36.39
C ASN A 58 -14.56 18.63 -35.94
N PRO A 59 -13.52 18.43 -35.11
CA PRO A 59 -12.60 19.50 -34.69
C PRO A 59 -11.91 20.24 -35.83
N ALA A 60 -11.68 19.57 -36.97
CA ALA A 60 -11.11 20.17 -38.18
C ALA A 60 -12.16 20.90 -39.06
N ARG A 61 -13.39 21.08 -38.56
CA ARG A 61 -14.53 21.69 -39.28
C ARG A 61 -14.97 20.94 -40.54
N GLN A 62 -14.63 19.66 -40.66
CA GLN A 62 -15.12 18.80 -41.73
C GLN A 62 -16.49 18.23 -41.35
N THR A 63 -17.39 18.16 -42.33
CA THR A 63 -18.75 17.64 -42.11
C THR A 63 -18.69 16.12 -41.90
N LEU A 64 -19.10 15.67 -40.72
CA LEU A 64 -19.26 14.26 -40.36
C LEU A 64 -20.60 13.73 -40.88
N PHE A 65 -21.68 14.47 -40.57
CA PHE A 65 -23.04 14.15 -40.98
C PHE A 65 -23.69 15.39 -41.57
N PHE A 66 -24.32 15.18 -42.73
CA PHE A 66 -25.23 16.12 -43.34
C PHE A 66 -26.64 15.54 -43.21
N ASN A 67 -27.41 16.09 -42.28
CA ASN A 67 -28.67 15.56 -41.81
C ASN A 67 -28.49 14.11 -41.30
N GLY A 68 -29.29 13.15 -41.78
CA GLY A 68 -29.15 11.72 -41.45
C GLY A 68 -28.03 11.00 -42.21
N THR A 69 -27.34 11.65 -43.14
CA THR A 69 -26.39 11.01 -44.05
C THR A 69 -24.95 11.28 -43.62
N ARG A 70 -24.14 10.22 -43.50
CA ARG A 70 -22.69 10.35 -43.25
C ARG A 70 -22.00 10.98 -44.46
N ALA A 71 -21.25 12.06 -44.24
CA ALA A 71 -20.51 12.78 -45.28
C ALA A 71 -19.01 12.43 -45.31
N LEU A 72 -18.41 12.13 -44.15
CA LEU A 72 -17.02 11.68 -44.06
C LEU A 72 -16.93 10.15 -44.18
N LYS A 73 -15.99 9.62 -44.97
CA LYS A 73 -15.76 8.16 -45.11
C LYS A 73 -14.97 7.58 -43.93
N ASP A 74 -15.47 7.80 -42.71
CA ASP A 74 -14.97 7.19 -41.48
C ASP A 74 -16.12 6.40 -40.82
N GLU A 75 -16.00 5.08 -40.79
CA GLU A 75 -17.04 4.18 -40.27
C GLU A 75 -17.09 4.13 -38.74
N ARG A 76 -16.09 4.69 -38.06
CA ARG A 76 -16.08 4.81 -36.59
C ARG A 76 -17.20 5.72 -36.09
N PHE A 77 -17.62 6.69 -36.90
CA PHE A 77 -18.73 7.58 -36.62
C PHE A 77 -20.06 6.99 -37.12
N GLN A 78 -20.97 6.70 -36.21
CA GLN A 78 -22.30 6.15 -36.50
C GLN A 78 -23.39 7.10 -36.00
N LEU A 79 -24.46 7.24 -36.76
CA LEU A 79 -25.65 7.97 -36.31
C LEU A 79 -26.51 7.02 -35.47
N GLU A 80 -26.70 7.32 -34.20
CA GLU A 80 -27.53 6.49 -33.30
C GLU A 80 -28.97 6.97 -33.22
N GLU A 81 -29.18 8.29 -33.19
CA GLU A 81 -30.51 8.86 -33.04
C GLU A 81 -30.63 10.15 -33.85
N PHE A 82 -31.73 10.28 -34.58
CA PHE A 82 -32.16 11.53 -35.17
C PHE A 82 -33.62 11.77 -34.77
N SER A 83 -33.86 12.73 -33.86
CA SER A 83 -35.20 13.10 -33.41
C SER A 83 -35.38 14.62 -33.37
N PRO A 84 -36.62 15.14 -33.33
CA PRO A 84 -36.86 16.59 -33.26
C PRO A 84 -36.27 17.29 -32.03
N ARG A 85 -35.79 16.54 -31.03
CA ARG A 85 -35.20 17.07 -29.80
C ARG A 85 -33.68 16.96 -29.77
N ARG A 86 -33.09 16.00 -30.48
CA ARG A 86 -31.65 15.77 -30.47
C ARG A 86 -31.19 14.92 -31.64
N VAL A 87 -29.93 15.10 -32.01
CA VAL A 87 -29.17 14.21 -32.88
C VAL A 87 -28.01 13.65 -32.07
N ARG A 88 -27.87 12.32 -32.04
CA ARG A 88 -26.80 11.65 -31.29
C ARG A 88 -25.96 10.80 -32.23
N ILE A 89 -24.65 11.01 -32.16
CA ILE A 89 -23.66 10.23 -32.89
C ILE A 89 -22.77 9.46 -31.91
N ARG A 90 -22.32 8.29 -32.34
CA ARG A 90 -21.39 7.42 -31.63
C ARG A 90 -20.06 7.40 -32.38
N LEU A 91 -18.98 7.66 -31.66
CA LEU A 91 -17.61 7.42 -32.11
C LEU A 91 -17.09 6.16 -31.44
N SER A 92 -16.73 5.15 -32.22
CA SER A 92 -16.08 3.92 -31.73
C SER A 92 -14.56 3.97 -32.00
N ASP A 93 -13.76 3.22 -31.25
CA ASP A 93 -12.29 3.22 -31.38
C ASP A 93 -11.72 4.66 -31.32
N ALA A 94 -12.00 5.35 -30.20
CA ALA A 94 -11.59 6.74 -29.99
C ALA A 94 -10.06 6.88 -29.91
N ARG A 95 -9.50 7.86 -30.60
CA ARG A 95 -8.06 8.11 -30.72
C ARG A 95 -7.71 9.52 -30.27
N LEU A 96 -6.44 9.73 -29.91
CA LEU A 96 -5.93 11.05 -29.51
C LEU A 96 -6.11 12.13 -30.61
N GLU A 97 -6.21 11.74 -31.88
CA GLU A 97 -6.46 12.63 -33.01
C GLU A 97 -7.92 13.13 -33.10
N ASP A 98 -8.86 12.42 -32.46
CA ASP A 98 -10.29 12.78 -32.48
C ASP A 98 -10.64 13.89 -31.48
N GLU A 99 -9.70 14.28 -30.61
CA GLU A 99 -9.89 15.30 -29.58
C GLU A 99 -10.21 16.68 -30.17
N GLY A 100 -11.05 17.42 -29.45
CA GLY A 100 -11.36 18.81 -29.74
C GLY A 100 -12.85 19.09 -29.73
N GLY A 101 -13.21 20.26 -30.26
CA GLY A 101 -14.59 20.72 -30.33
C GLY A 101 -15.36 20.02 -31.45
N TYR A 102 -16.53 19.49 -31.13
CA TYR A 102 -17.50 19.03 -32.11
C TYR A 102 -18.62 20.06 -32.22
N PHE A 103 -19.06 20.30 -33.46
CA PHE A 103 -19.98 21.39 -33.76
C PHE A 103 -21.27 20.85 -34.36
N CYS A 104 -22.37 21.50 -34.03
CA CYS A 104 -23.68 21.27 -34.62
C CYS A 104 -24.21 22.60 -35.14
N GLN A 105 -24.68 22.62 -36.38
CA GLN A 105 -25.20 23.80 -37.03
C GLN A 105 -26.52 23.47 -37.71
N LEU A 106 -27.50 24.37 -37.62
CA LEU A 106 -28.66 24.38 -38.49
C LEU A 106 -28.30 25.16 -39.75
N TYR A 107 -28.49 24.58 -40.94
CA TYR A 107 -28.06 25.16 -42.21
C TYR A 107 -28.68 26.54 -42.50
N THR A 108 -29.84 26.82 -41.91
CA THR A 108 -30.58 28.07 -42.02
C THR A 108 -30.04 29.17 -41.09
N GLU A 109 -29.10 28.85 -40.20
CA GLU A 109 -28.51 29.77 -39.23
C GLU A 109 -26.98 29.89 -39.41
N ASP A 110 -26.47 31.12 -39.31
CA ASP A 110 -25.02 31.39 -39.35
C ASP A 110 -24.30 30.99 -38.04
N THR A 111 -25.05 30.55 -37.04
CA THR A 111 -24.54 30.25 -35.70
C THR A 111 -23.88 28.86 -35.66
N HIS A 112 -22.55 28.88 -35.54
CA HIS A 112 -21.77 27.67 -35.34
C HIS A 112 -21.71 27.33 -33.85
N HIS A 113 -22.45 26.31 -33.44
CA HIS A 113 -22.56 25.95 -32.05
C HIS A 113 -21.63 24.78 -31.72
N GLN A 114 -20.60 25.04 -30.88
CA GLN A 114 -19.83 23.95 -30.29
C GLN A 114 -20.72 23.24 -29.28
N ILE A 115 -20.95 21.95 -29.49
CA ILE A 115 -21.86 21.16 -28.65
C ILE A 115 -21.12 20.27 -27.67
N ALA A 116 -19.90 19.87 -28.02
CA ALA A 116 -19.09 19.01 -27.17
C ALA A 116 -17.60 19.29 -27.32
N THR A 117 -16.84 19.04 -26.26
CA THR A 117 -15.38 18.99 -26.28
C THR A 117 -14.96 17.57 -25.91
N LEU A 118 -14.42 16.81 -26.88
CA LEU A 118 -13.95 15.46 -26.66
C LEU A 118 -12.52 15.47 -26.10
N THR A 119 -12.33 14.85 -24.94
CA THR A 119 -11.02 14.58 -24.33
C THR A 119 -10.77 13.08 -24.31
N VAL A 120 -9.62 12.64 -24.82
CA VAL A 120 -9.24 11.23 -24.84
C VAL A 120 -8.18 10.98 -23.78
N LEU A 121 -8.45 10.03 -22.89
CA LEU A 121 -7.54 9.61 -21.83
C LEU A 121 -6.79 8.34 -22.23
N VAL A 122 -5.56 8.19 -21.73
CA VAL A 122 -4.72 7.01 -21.94
C VAL A 122 -4.39 6.42 -20.59
N ALA A 123 -4.89 5.22 -20.30
CA ALA A 123 -4.53 4.49 -19.10
C ALA A 123 -3.01 4.19 -19.09
N PRO A 124 -2.37 4.21 -17.92
CA PRO A 124 -0.96 3.87 -17.84
C PRO A 124 -0.76 2.43 -18.31
N GLU A 125 0.30 2.20 -19.05
CA GLU A 125 0.78 0.85 -19.32
C GLU A 125 1.31 0.19 -18.03
N ASN A 126 1.57 -1.11 -18.08
CA ASN A 126 2.20 -1.80 -16.96
C ASN A 126 3.56 -1.14 -16.67
N PRO A 127 3.82 -0.71 -15.43
CA PRO A 127 5.08 -0.05 -15.11
C PRO A 127 6.27 -0.99 -15.32
N VAL A 128 7.39 -0.46 -15.78
CA VAL A 128 8.63 -1.23 -15.92
C VAL A 128 9.56 -0.84 -14.77
N VAL A 129 9.98 -1.83 -13.97
CA VAL A 129 10.87 -1.63 -12.82
C VAL A 129 12.27 -2.13 -13.15
N GLU A 130 13.26 -1.28 -12.98
CA GLU A 130 14.67 -1.56 -13.22
C GLU A 130 15.52 -1.17 -12.02
N VAL A 131 16.51 -1.99 -11.69
CA VAL A 131 17.54 -1.65 -10.70
C VAL A 131 18.71 -0.97 -11.41
N ARG A 132 19.28 0.08 -10.79
CA ARG A 132 20.43 0.79 -11.35
C ARG A 132 21.68 -0.09 -11.37
N GLU A 133 22.00 -0.71 -10.24
CA GLU A 133 23.21 -1.50 -9.99
C GLU A 133 22.87 -2.65 -9.03
N GLN A 134 23.66 -3.73 -9.05
CA GLN A 134 23.42 -4.88 -8.18
C GLN A 134 23.42 -4.46 -6.69
N ALA A 135 22.36 -4.82 -5.97
CA ALA A 135 22.26 -4.54 -4.54
C ALA A 135 23.20 -5.44 -3.72
N VAL A 136 23.88 -4.84 -2.75
CA VAL A 136 24.80 -5.52 -1.81
C VAL A 136 24.44 -5.13 -0.38
N GLU A 137 24.52 -6.09 0.54
CA GLU A 137 24.27 -5.90 1.98
C GLU A 137 25.02 -4.70 2.55
N GLY A 138 24.31 -3.88 3.34
CA GLY A 138 24.83 -2.64 3.94
C GLY A 138 24.87 -1.45 2.98
N GLY A 139 24.74 -1.69 1.68
CA GLY A 139 24.63 -0.66 0.65
C GLY A 139 23.22 -0.12 0.48
N GLU A 140 23.05 0.71 -0.55
CA GLU A 140 21.75 1.24 -0.98
C GLU A 140 21.37 0.65 -2.34
N VAL A 141 20.09 0.29 -2.48
CA VAL A 141 19.50 -0.08 -3.77
C VAL A 141 18.77 1.13 -4.35
N GLU A 142 18.91 1.31 -5.66
CA GLU A 142 18.18 2.32 -6.42
C GLU A 142 17.30 1.62 -7.47
N LEU A 143 15.99 1.76 -7.30
CA LEU A 143 14.98 1.23 -8.23
C LEU A 143 14.33 2.38 -8.98
N SER A 144 14.17 2.21 -10.28
CA SER A 144 13.44 3.11 -11.15
C SER A 144 12.19 2.41 -11.68
N CYS A 145 11.07 3.12 -11.71
CA CYS A 145 9.81 2.67 -12.24
C CYS A 145 9.37 3.62 -13.34
N ARG A 146 9.17 3.10 -14.55
CA ARG A 146 8.87 3.88 -15.75
C ARG A 146 7.50 3.49 -16.30
N VAL A 147 6.69 4.50 -16.61
CA VAL A 147 5.45 4.37 -17.37
C VAL A 147 5.64 5.17 -18.65
N PRO A 148 5.80 4.51 -19.81
CA PRO A 148 6.18 5.20 -21.04
C PRO A 148 5.06 6.06 -21.60
N ARG A 149 3.80 5.69 -21.33
CA ARG A 149 2.62 6.29 -21.93
C ARG A 149 1.48 6.39 -20.92
N SER A 150 1.01 7.61 -20.67
CA SER A 150 -0.16 7.89 -19.83
C SER A 150 -0.78 9.26 -20.18
N ARG A 151 -2.09 9.42 -20.01
CA ARG A 151 -2.81 10.70 -20.14
C ARG A 151 -4.08 10.67 -19.28
N PRO A 152 -4.21 11.48 -18.22
CA PRO A 152 -3.22 12.42 -17.69
C PRO A 152 -2.02 11.72 -17.05
N ILE A 153 -1.04 12.51 -16.58
CA ILE A 153 0.16 12.03 -15.86
C ILE A 153 -0.23 10.98 -14.82
N ALA A 154 0.41 9.80 -14.90
CA ALA A 154 0.21 8.74 -13.93
C ALA A 154 0.87 9.08 -12.59
N ALA A 155 0.13 8.86 -11.49
CA ALA A 155 0.68 8.86 -10.14
C ALA A 155 1.40 7.53 -9.91
N LEU A 156 2.71 7.59 -9.65
CA LEU A 156 3.54 6.42 -9.33
C LEU A 156 3.76 6.32 -7.82
N ARG A 157 3.39 5.18 -7.24
CA ARG A 157 3.57 4.87 -5.81
C ARG A 157 4.39 3.59 -5.66
N TRP A 158 5.22 3.57 -4.62
CA TRP A 158 6.06 2.42 -4.30
C TRP A 158 5.57 1.77 -3.02
N TYR A 159 5.49 0.44 -2.99
CA TYR A 159 5.13 -0.30 -1.80
C TYR A 159 6.14 -1.39 -1.48
N ARG A 160 6.45 -1.53 -0.20
CA ARG A 160 7.27 -2.60 0.39
C ARG A 160 6.60 -3.05 1.67
N ASP A 161 6.31 -4.34 1.80
CA ASP A 161 5.63 -4.90 2.99
C ASP A 161 4.34 -4.14 3.36
N ARG A 162 3.55 -3.75 2.34
CA ARG A 162 2.33 -2.93 2.44
C ARG A 162 2.54 -1.49 2.94
N LYS A 163 3.77 -1.03 3.08
CA LYS A 163 4.10 0.35 3.43
C LYS A 163 4.53 1.13 2.21
N GLU A 164 4.03 2.34 2.08
CA GLU A 164 4.41 3.23 0.98
C GLU A 164 5.83 3.77 1.18
N LEU A 165 6.65 3.68 0.14
CA LEU A 165 7.99 4.28 0.09
C LEU A 165 7.92 5.61 -0.64
N LYS A 166 8.62 6.62 -0.12
CA LYS A 166 8.71 7.93 -0.76
C LYS A 166 9.68 7.87 -1.94
N GLY A 167 9.13 7.84 -3.15
CA GLY A 167 9.89 7.99 -4.39
C GLY A 167 9.98 9.46 -4.85
N VAL A 168 10.92 9.74 -5.73
CA VAL A 168 11.03 11.01 -6.45
C VAL A 168 10.54 10.79 -7.87
N SER A 169 9.46 11.47 -8.25
CA SER A 169 8.87 11.37 -9.58
C SER A 169 9.28 12.53 -10.49
N SER A 170 9.44 12.22 -11.77
CA SER A 170 9.63 13.16 -12.85
C SER A 170 8.73 12.77 -14.01
N SER A 171 8.31 13.76 -14.80
CA SER A 171 7.47 13.54 -15.97
C SER A 171 8.00 14.34 -17.15
N ARG A 172 7.80 13.79 -18.34
CA ARG A 172 8.14 14.41 -19.61
C ARG A 172 6.96 14.27 -20.55
N GLU A 173 6.54 15.36 -21.15
CA GLU A 173 5.52 15.38 -22.18
C GLU A 173 6.12 14.90 -23.51
N ASP A 174 5.41 14.01 -24.20
CA ASP A 174 5.73 13.53 -25.55
C ASP A 174 4.46 13.59 -26.41
N GLY A 175 4.33 14.66 -27.20
CA GLY A 175 3.11 14.96 -27.92
C GLY A 175 1.92 15.22 -26.98
N LYS A 176 0.92 14.35 -27.00
CA LYS A 176 -0.27 14.43 -26.13
C LYS A 176 -0.20 13.53 -24.90
N VAL A 177 0.83 12.69 -24.79
CA VAL A 177 0.98 11.70 -23.73
C VAL A 177 2.16 12.05 -22.82
N TRP A 178 2.19 11.41 -21.66
CA TRP A 178 3.20 11.64 -20.63
C TRP A 178 4.01 10.38 -20.38
N HIS A 179 5.33 10.55 -20.41
CA HIS A 179 6.30 9.60 -19.90
C HIS A 179 6.61 9.95 -18.44
N VAL A 180 6.34 9.03 -17.52
CA VAL A 180 6.53 9.25 -16.08
C VAL A 180 7.56 8.28 -15.54
N THR A 181 8.47 8.78 -14.70
CA THR A 181 9.46 7.95 -14.02
C THR A 181 9.48 8.29 -12.55
N SER A 182 9.57 7.28 -11.70
CA SER A 182 9.75 7.44 -10.25
C SER A 182 10.94 6.62 -9.80
N THR A 183 11.77 7.18 -8.93
CA THR A 183 12.96 6.51 -8.40
C THR A 183 12.89 6.46 -6.88
N VAL A 184 13.23 5.30 -6.31
CA VAL A 184 13.30 5.11 -4.85
C VAL A 184 14.68 4.57 -4.47
N ARG A 185 15.21 5.07 -3.34
CA ARG A 185 16.51 4.66 -2.78
C ARG A 185 16.37 4.31 -1.32
N PHE A 186 16.92 3.18 -0.90
CA PHE A 186 16.95 2.76 0.50
C PHE A 186 18.06 1.75 0.76
N ARG A 187 18.48 1.64 2.03
CA ARG A 187 19.46 0.64 2.46
C ARG A 187 18.88 -0.76 2.50
N VAL A 188 19.71 -1.74 2.18
CA VAL A 188 19.33 -3.17 2.16
C VAL A 188 20.28 -4.03 2.99
N ASP A 189 19.74 -5.13 3.49
CA ASP A 189 20.43 -6.14 4.29
C ASP A 189 20.07 -7.55 3.74
N ARG A 190 20.80 -8.60 4.16
CA ARG A 190 20.59 -10.00 3.73
C ARG A 190 19.15 -10.51 3.92
N LYS A 191 18.41 -9.94 4.88
CA LYS A 191 17.00 -10.29 5.15
C LYS A 191 16.03 -9.75 4.09
N ASP A 192 16.49 -8.81 3.26
CA ASP A 192 15.69 -8.16 2.23
C ASP A 192 15.80 -8.89 0.88
N ASP A 193 16.74 -9.83 0.76
CA ASP A 193 16.89 -10.70 -0.40
C ASP A 193 15.62 -11.54 -0.63
N GLY A 194 15.14 -11.59 -1.87
CA GLY A 194 13.85 -12.19 -2.22
C GLY A 194 12.61 -11.36 -1.82
N GLY A 195 12.80 -10.19 -1.19
CA GLY A 195 11.72 -9.28 -0.84
C GLY A 195 11.05 -8.66 -2.08
N ILE A 196 9.74 -8.38 -1.99
CA ILE A 196 8.96 -7.85 -3.11
C ILE A 196 8.77 -6.34 -2.96
N ILE A 197 9.11 -5.61 -4.01
CA ILE A 197 8.80 -4.19 -4.18
C ILE A 197 7.73 -4.06 -5.27
N ILE A 198 6.71 -3.25 -5.01
CA ILE A 198 5.61 -3.02 -5.94
C ILE A 198 5.69 -1.57 -6.42
N CYS A 199 5.71 -1.36 -7.73
CA CYS A 199 5.41 -0.06 -8.32
C CYS A 199 3.98 -0.07 -8.83
N GLU A 200 3.19 0.90 -8.38
CA GLU A 200 1.80 1.09 -8.75
C GLU A 200 1.64 2.39 -9.56
N ALA A 201 0.96 2.30 -10.69
CA ALA A 201 0.59 3.43 -11.54
C ALA A 201 -0.92 3.60 -11.63
N GLN A 202 -1.36 4.85 -11.44
CA GLN A 202 -2.77 5.21 -11.46
C GLN A 202 -3.00 6.53 -12.19
N ASN A 203 -4.06 6.62 -12.99
CA ASN A 203 -4.57 7.89 -13.50
C ASN A 203 -6.11 7.83 -13.67
N GLN A 204 -6.69 8.94 -14.13
CA GLN A 204 -8.16 9.08 -14.30
C GLN A 204 -8.75 8.20 -15.41
N ALA A 205 -7.94 7.63 -16.29
CA ALA A 205 -8.42 6.72 -17.33
C ALA A 205 -8.75 5.32 -16.78
N LEU A 206 -8.24 4.99 -15.59
CA LEU A 206 -8.59 3.77 -14.89
C LEU A 206 -9.83 3.99 -14.02
N PRO A 207 -10.67 2.95 -13.81
CA PRO A 207 -11.77 3.03 -12.87
C PRO A 207 -11.27 3.40 -11.46
N SER A 208 -12.11 4.08 -10.69
CA SER A 208 -11.76 4.49 -9.33
C SER A 208 -11.32 3.27 -8.49
N GLY A 209 -10.22 3.42 -7.76
CA GLY A 209 -9.64 2.34 -6.95
C GLY A 209 -8.86 1.28 -7.72
N HIS A 210 -8.78 1.37 -9.06
CA HIS A 210 -7.97 0.47 -9.87
C HIS A 210 -6.61 1.10 -10.19
N SER A 211 -5.61 0.24 -10.37
CA SER A 211 -4.26 0.61 -10.74
C SER A 211 -3.57 -0.50 -11.53
N LYS A 212 -2.49 -0.13 -12.24
CA LYS A 212 -1.58 -1.08 -12.87
C LYS A 212 -0.38 -1.26 -11.96
N GLN A 213 0.05 -2.50 -11.75
CA GLN A 213 1.09 -2.81 -10.78
C GLN A 213 2.13 -3.75 -11.38
N THR A 214 3.38 -3.53 -11.02
CA THR A 214 4.50 -4.42 -11.35
C THR A 214 5.26 -4.75 -10.08
N GLN A 215 5.55 -6.04 -9.91
CA GLN A 215 6.30 -6.56 -8.78
C GLN A 215 7.75 -6.79 -9.20
N TYR A 216 8.69 -6.37 -8.36
CA TYR A 216 10.11 -6.57 -8.51
C TYR A 216 10.63 -7.35 -7.31
N VAL A 217 11.33 -8.46 -7.56
CA VAL A 217 11.96 -9.27 -6.52
C VAL A 217 13.38 -8.74 -6.31
N LEU A 218 13.68 -8.31 -5.09
CA LEU A 218 15.02 -7.85 -4.71
C LEU A 218 16.00 -9.02 -4.76
N ASP A 219 17.15 -8.79 -5.40
CA ASP A 219 18.31 -9.67 -5.36
C ASP A 219 19.43 -8.93 -4.62
N VAL A 220 19.60 -9.27 -3.34
CA VAL A 220 20.58 -8.63 -2.45
C VAL A 220 21.71 -9.60 -2.22
N GLN A 221 22.91 -9.23 -2.65
CA GLN A 221 24.09 -10.05 -2.45
C GLN A 221 24.73 -9.81 -1.08
N TYR A 222 25.18 -10.87 -0.43
CA TYR A 222 25.76 -10.84 0.92
C TYR A 222 26.83 -11.91 1.11
N SER A 223 27.71 -11.65 2.09
CA SER A 223 28.75 -12.58 2.52
C SER A 223 28.15 -13.88 3.11
N PRO A 224 28.82 -15.02 2.96
CA PRO A 224 28.23 -16.28 3.39
C PRO A 224 28.17 -16.40 4.92
N THR A 225 27.33 -17.31 5.41
CA THR A 225 27.40 -17.79 6.80
C THR A 225 27.41 -19.30 6.80
N ALA A 226 28.06 -19.91 7.79
CA ALA A 226 28.18 -21.35 7.92
C ALA A 226 27.79 -21.77 9.34
N ARG A 227 27.11 -22.92 9.46
CA ARG A 227 26.82 -23.60 10.73
C ARG A 227 26.94 -25.10 10.54
N ILE A 228 27.52 -25.81 11.51
CA ILE A 228 27.61 -27.28 11.47
C ILE A 228 26.49 -27.88 12.32
N HIS A 229 25.77 -28.84 11.74
CA HIS A 229 24.79 -29.67 12.43
C HIS A 229 25.29 -31.11 12.46
N ALA A 230 25.30 -31.72 13.64
CA ALA A 230 25.67 -33.11 13.83
C ALA A 230 24.43 -34.03 13.75
N SER A 231 24.58 -35.22 13.18
CA SER A 231 23.52 -36.25 13.15
C SER A 231 23.16 -36.78 14.54
N GLN A 232 24.09 -36.68 15.51
CA GLN A 232 23.93 -37.15 16.87
C GLN A 232 24.41 -36.09 17.87
N ALA A 233 23.69 -35.95 18.98
CA ALA A 233 24.08 -35.04 20.07
C ALA A 233 25.20 -35.61 20.96
N VAL A 234 25.23 -36.93 21.11
CA VAL A 234 26.24 -37.68 21.87
C VAL A 234 26.80 -38.76 20.96
N VAL A 235 28.12 -38.89 20.94
CA VAL A 235 28.85 -39.75 20.02
C VAL A 235 29.74 -40.68 20.81
N ARG A 236 29.67 -41.99 20.54
CA ARG A 236 30.46 -43.03 21.22
C ARG A 236 31.45 -43.70 20.28
N GLU A 237 32.43 -44.40 20.83
CA GLU A 237 33.34 -45.21 20.02
C GLU A 237 32.57 -46.25 19.20
N GLY A 238 32.95 -46.40 17.92
CA GLY A 238 32.26 -47.25 16.94
C GLY A 238 31.12 -46.55 16.17
N ASP A 239 30.62 -45.40 16.64
CA ASP A 239 29.54 -44.68 15.97
C ASP A 239 29.97 -44.11 14.61
N THR A 240 28.99 -43.83 13.74
CA THR A 240 29.19 -43.08 12.49
C THR A 240 28.54 -41.72 12.61
N LEU A 241 29.34 -40.66 12.66
CA LEU A 241 28.86 -39.28 12.76
C LEU A 241 28.81 -38.64 11.38
N VAL A 242 27.70 -37.94 11.08
CA VAL A 242 27.58 -37.10 9.90
C VAL A 242 27.49 -35.65 10.35
N LEU A 243 28.41 -34.83 9.86
CA LEU A 243 28.41 -33.38 10.05
C LEU A 243 27.92 -32.71 8.76
N THR A 244 26.86 -31.92 8.86
CA THR A 244 26.29 -31.15 7.75
C THR A 244 26.58 -29.67 7.95
N CYS A 245 27.27 -29.04 7.01
CA CYS A 245 27.56 -27.61 7.00
C CYS A 245 26.43 -26.85 6.29
N ALA A 246 25.50 -26.29 7.06
CA ALA A 246 24.48 -25.39 6.55
C ALA A 246 25.10 -24.05 6.17
N VAL A 247 25.17 -23.76 4.87
CA VAL A 247 25.75 -22.53 4.32
C VAL A 247 24.68 -21.67 3.67
N THR A 248 24.66 -20.38 4.01
CA THR A 248 23.91 -19.34 3.29
C THR A 248 24.87 -18.39 2.59
N GLY A 249 24.38 -17.62 1.63
CA GLY A 249 25.16 -16.62 0.91
C GLY A 249 24.54 -16.31 -0.45
N ASN A 250 24.62 -15.06 -0.89
CA ASN A 250 24.25 -14.65 -2.24
C ASN A 250 25.42 -13.86 -2.87
N PRO A 251 26.09 -14.37 -3.91
CA PRO A 251 25.88 -15.67 -4.54
C PRO A 251 26.18 -16.86 -3.61
N ARG A 252 25.50 -17.99 -3.84
CA ARG A 252 25.70 -19.22 -3.07
C ARG A 252 27.16 -19.70 -3.24
N PRO A 253 27.88 -20.04 -2.16
CA PRO A 253 29.23 -20.58 -2.26
C PRO A 253 29.28 -21.86 -3.09
N ASN A 254 30.23 -21.95 -4.03
CA ASN A 254 30.36 -23.10 -4.93
C ASN A 254 31.19 -24.25 -4.35
N GLN A 255 32.04 -23.97 -3.35
CA GLN A 255 32.91 -24.97 -2.72
C GLN A 255 32.85 -24.83 -1.20
N ILE A 256 32.72 -25.97 -0.52
CA ILE A 256 32.85 -26.10 0.93
C ILE A 256 34.07 -26.96 1.21
N ARG A 257 34.91 -26.52 2.16
CA ARG A 257 36.13 -27.22 2.57
C ARG A 257 35.99 -27.68 4.02
N TRP A 258 36.29 -28.94 4.26
CA TRP A 258 36.34 -29.53 5.60
C TRP A 258 37.79 -29.67 6.04
N ASN A 259 38.10 -29.17 7.23
CA ASN A 259 39.42 -29.25 7.85
C ASN A 259 39.27 -29.69 9.32
N ARG A 260 40.33 -30.27 9.91
CA ARG A 260 40.37 -30.64 11.33
C ARG A 260 41.56 -29.94 12.00
N GLY A 261 41.35 -28.75 12.55
CA GLY A 261 42.43 -27.97 13.17
C GLY A 261 43.64 -27.83 12.24
N ASN A 262 44.82 -28.25 12.72
CA ASN A 262 46.07 -28.33 11.93
C ASN A 262 46.41 -29.77 11.49
N GLU A 263 45.50 -30.72 11.70
CA GLU A 263 45.68 -32.13 11.39
C GLU A 263 44.90 -32.50 10.12
N SER A 264 45.28 -33.60 9.49
CA SER A 264 44.48 -34.19 8.42
C SER A 264 43.16 -34.73 8.98
N LEU A 265 42.11 -34.70 8.15
CA LEU A 265 40.91 -35.48 8.44
C LEU A 265 41.28 -36.97 8.62
N PRO A 266 40.57 -37.73 9.46
CA PRO A 266 40.77 -39.18 9.57
C PRO A 266 40.76 -39.84 8.19
N GLU A 267 41.60 -40.86 7.94
CA GLU A 267 41.72 -41.48 6.60
C GLU A 267 40.38 -42.03 6.07
N ARG A 268 39.51 -42.43 6.99
CA ARG A 268 38.16 -42.92 6.72
C ARG A 268 37.09 -41.84 6.60
N ALA A 269 37.47 -40.58 6.70
CA ALA A 269 36.53 -39.47 6.60
C ALA A 269 36.13 -39.23 5.14
N GLU A 270 34.83 -39.10 4.90
CA GLU A 270 34.27 -38.84 3.58
C GLU A 270 33.73 -37.41 3.54
N ALA A 271 34.47 -36.50 2.90
CA ALA A 271 34.04 -35.11 2.71
C ALA A 271 33.41 -34.94 1.32
N VAL A 272 32.07 -34.85 1.27
CA VAL A 272 31.30 -34.68 0.04
C VAL A 272 30.46 -33.43 0.14
N GLY A 273 30.92 -32.35 -0.52
CA GLY A 273 30.21 -31.07 -0.55
C GLY A 273 29.94 -30.51 0.86
N GLU A 274 28.66 -30.39 1.21
CA GLU A 274 28.21 -29.86 2.51
C GLU A 274 28.28 -30.87 3.65
N THR A 275 28.65 -32.13 3.38
CA THR A 275 28.62 -33.22 4.36
C THR A 275 30.00 -33.82 4.60
N LEU A 276 30.31 -34.08 5.88
CA LEU A 276 31.49 -34.83 6.32
C LEU A 276 31.02 -36.03 7.14
N THR A 277 31.28 -37.24 6.63
CA THR A 277 30.98 -38.50 7.31
C THR A 277 32.22 -39.05 7.99
N LEU A 278 32.10 -39.39 9.27
CA LEU A 278 33.15 -39.98 10.10
C LEU A 278 32.67 -41.35 10.60
N PRO A 279 32.92 -42.44 9.85
CA PRO A 279 32.46 -43.77 10.21
C PRO A 279 33.36 -44.43 11.27
N GLY A 280 32.79 -45.22 12.18
CA GLY A 280 33.53 -46.10 13.10
C GLY A 280 34.44 -45.37 14.10
N LEU A 281 33.95 -44.29 14.70
CA LEU A 281 34.69 -43.32 15.53
C LEU A 281 35.58 -43.93 16.62
N VAL A 282 36.74 -43.32 16.83
CA VAL A 282 37.69 -43.70 17.90
C VAL A 282 38.10 -42.47 18.71
N SER A 283 38.58 -42.65 19.95
CA SER A 283 39.06 -41.55 20.78
C SER A 283 40.11 -40.64 20.10
N ALA A 284 40.91 -41.17 19.17
CA ALA A 284 41.90 -40.40 18.41
C ALA A 284 41.29 -39.45 17.36
N ASP A 285 39.99 -39.55 17.05
CA ASP A 285 39.28 -38.64 16.15
C ASP A 285 38.80 -37.36 16.83
N ASN A 286 38.93 -37.30 18.17
CA ASN A 286 38.58 -36.13 18.97
C ASN A 286 39.30 -34.88 18.46
N GLY A 287 38.57 -33.77 18.36
CA GLY A 287 39.16 -32.54 17.85
C GLY A 287 38.12 -31.57 17.33
N THR A 288 38.61 -30.46 16.78
CA THR A 288 37.75 -29.43 16.21
C THR A 288 37.70 -29.56 14.70
N TYR A 289 36.52 -29.89 14.18
CA TYR A 289 36.21 -29.93 12.76
C TYR A 289 35.69 -28.58 12.31
N THR A 290 36.11 -28.16 11.12
CA THR A 290 35.72 -26.87 10.56
C THR A 290 35.24 -27.03 9.14
N CYS A 291 34.13 -26.37 8.83
CA CYS A 291 33.70 -26.16 7.45
C CYS A 291 33.91 -24.70 7.07
N GLU A 292 34.48 -24.49 5.89
CA GLU A 292 34.77 -23.17 5.33
C GLU A 292 34.09 -23.02 3.97
N ALA A 293 33.42 -21.90 3.78
CA ALA A 293 32.74 -21.55 2.54
C ALA A 293 33.05 -20.09 2.16
N SER A 294 33.13 -19.78 0.87
CA SER A 294 33.42 -18.43 0.41
C SER A 294 32.63 -18.04 -0.84
N ASN A 295 32.34 -16.76 -0.97
CA ASN A 295 31.84 -16.14 -2.19
C ASN A 295 32.62 -14.84 -2.45
N LYS A 296 32.24 -14.09 -3.49
CA LYS A 296 32.93 -12.83 -3.86
C LYS A 296 32.84 -11.72 -2.80
N HIS A 297 31.98 -11.86 -1.80
CA HIS A 297 31.75 -10.88 -0.72
C HIS A 297 32.38 -11.28 0.61
N GLY A 298 32.91 -12.49 0.76
CA GLY A 298 33.58 -12.90 1.99
C GLY A 298 33.72 -14.41 2.19
N HIS A 299 34.08 -14.76 3.42
CA HIS A 299 34.34 -16.13 3.86
C HIS A 299 33.57 -16.40 5.16
N ALA A 300 33.09 -17.63 5.31
CA ALA A 300 32.42 -18.12 6.50
C ALA A 300 33.12 -19.37 7.00
N ARG A 301 33.27 -19.47 8.32
CA ARG A 301 33.84 -20.63 9.00
C ARG A 301 32.93 -21.04 10.14
N ALA A 302 32.62 -22.32 10.22
CA ALA A 302 31.95 -22.92 11.38
C ALA A 302 32.86 -23.94 12.03
N LEU A 303 32.74 -24.07 13.35
CA LEU A 303 33.53 -24.97 14.19
C LEU A 303 32.59 -25.96 14.87
N TYR A 304 32.99 -27.22 14.92
CA TYR A 304 32.33 -28.28 15.68
C TYR A 304 33.38 -29.03 16.49
N VAL A 305 33.17 -29.12 17.80
CA VAL A 305 34.07 -29.83 18.71
C VAL A 305 33.55 -31.25 18.88
N LEU A 306 34.27 -32.22 18.33
CA LEU A 306 33.96 -33.64 18.46
C LEU A 306 34.55 -34.19 19.75
N VAL A 307 33.68 -34.79 20.56
CA VAL A 307 34.03 -35.58 21.73
C VAL A 307 33.40 -36.96 21.58
N VAL A 308 34.25 -37.98 21.45
CA VAL A 308 33.89 -39.39 21.38
C VAL A 308 33.98 -39.96 22.79
N TYR A 309 32.85 -40.48 23.27
CA TYR A 309 32.75 -41.09 24.59
C TYR A 309 33.06 -42.60 24.53
N ASP A 310 33.77 -43.09 25.53
CA ASP A 310 33.89 -44.52 25.78
C ASP A 310 32.48 -45.13 25.99
N PRO A 311 32.18 -46.34 25.47
CA PRO A 311 30.95 -47.06 25.79
C PRO A 311 30.63 -47.13 27.30
N GLY A 312 31.62 -47.09 28.20
CA GLY A 312 31.43 -47.06 29.66
C GLY A 312 31.11 -45.68 30.27
N ALA A 313 31.17 -44.59 29.49
CA ALA A 313 30.96 -43.24 30.02
C ALA A 313 29.47 -42.94 30.30
N VAL A 314 29.19 -42.48 31.51
CA VAL A 314 27.89 -41.93 31.90
C VAL A 314 27.80 -40.50 31.40
N VAL A 315 27.19 -40.31 30.24
CA VAL A 315 26.89 -38.97 29.70
C VAL A 315 25.54 -38.55 30.28
N GLU A 316 25.57 -37.71 31.31
CA GLU A 316 24.36 -37.09 31.85
C GLU A 316 23.85 -36.08 30.82
N ALA A 317 22.71 -36.38 30.19
CA ALA A 317 22.01 -35.38 29.40
C ALA A 317 21.57 -34.27 30.36
N GLN A 318 22.14 -33.06 30.23
CA GLN A 318 21.61 -31.88 30.92
C GLN A 318 20.20 -31.60 30.39
N THR A 319 19.22 -32.30 30.96
CA THR A 319 17.82 -31.96 30.80
C THR A 319 17.64 -30.57 31.40
N SER A 320 16.99 -29.66 30.67
CA SER A 320 16.65 -28.29 31.06
C SER A 320 15.65 -28.20 32.24
N VAL A 321 15.55 -29.26 33.03
CA VAL A 321 14.54 -29.51 34.06
C VAL A 321 14.81 -28.85 35.43
N PRO A 322 15.94 -28.16 35.75
CA PRO A 322 16.03 -27.47 37.04
C PRO A 322 15.22 -26.16 37.10
N TYR A 323 15.07 -25.43 35.98
CA TYR A 323 14.54 -24.05 36.05
C TYR A 323 13.02 -23.96 36.16
N ALA A 324 12.28 -24.85 35.49
CA ALA A 324 10.82 -24.89 35.59
C ALA A 324 10.36 -25.31 36.99
N ILE A 325 11.08 -26.26 37.62
CA ILE A 325 10.81 -26.72 38.98
C ILE A 325 11.13 -25.59 39.99
N VAL A 326 12.28 -24.93 39.85
CA VAL A 326 12.66 -23.80 40.71
C VAL A 326 11.66 -22.64 40.58
N GLY A 327 11.23 -22.29 39.36
CA GLY A 327 10.22 -21.27 39.13
C GLY A 327 8.85 -21.62 39.72
N GLY A 328 8.43 -22.87 39.60
CA GLY A 328 7.18 -23.37 40.19
C GLY A 328 7.19 -23.33 41.73
N ILE A 329 8.30 -23.71 42.36
CA ILE A 329 8.45 -23.65 43.82
C ILE A 329 8.43 -22.20 44.31
N LEU A 330 9.12 -21.28 43.62
CA LEU A 330 9.11 -19.85 43.95
C LEU A 330 7.70 -19.25 43.83
N ALA A 331 6.96 -19.59 42.77
CA ALA A 331 5.58 -19.12 42.59
C ALA A 331 4.64 -19.62 43.71
N LEU A 332 4.78 -20.89 44.12
CA LEU A 332 4.01 -21.46 45.22
C LEU A 332 4.32 -20.79 46.56
N LEU A 333 5.60 -20.51 46.85
CA LEU A 333 6.00 -19.80 48.07
C LEU A 333 5.44 -18.38 48.10
N VAL A 334 5.50 -17.65 46.99
CA VAL A 334 4.92 -16.30 46.88
C VAL A 334 3.40 -16.35 47.06
N PHE A 335 2.73 -17.31 46.45
CA PHE A 335 1.28 -17.48 46.60
C PHE A 335 0.88 -17.78 48.05
N LEU A 336 1.60 -18.67 48.74
CA LEU A 336 1.38 -18.96 50.15
C LEU A 336 1.57 -17.72 51.04
N ILE A 337 2.62 -16.93 50.80
CA ILE A 337 2.85 -15.67 51.53
C ILE A 337 1.69 -14.70 51.31
N ILE A 338 1.21 -14.55 50.06
CA ILE A 338 0.06 -13.70 49.75
C ILE A 338 -1.20 -14.20 50.46
N CYS A 339 -1.48 -15.50 50.44
CA CYS A 339 -2.62 -16.08 51.16
C CYS A 339 -2.54 -15.83 52.67
N VAL A 340 -1.36 -15.93 53.27
CA VAL A 340 -1.14 -15.65 54.68
C VAL A 340 -1.34 -14.15 54.98
N LEU A 341 -0.85 -13.24 54.13
CA LEU A 341 -1.06 -11.80 54.27
C LEU A 341 -2.53 -11.43 54.15
N VAL A 342 -3.24 -11.97 53.16
CA VAL A 342 -4.69 -11.77 53.00
C VAL A 342 -5.44 -12.34 54.20
N GLY A 343 -5.07 -13.52 54.69
CA GLY A 343 -5.61 -14.10 55.90
C GLY A 343 -5.37 -13.23 57.15
N MET A 344 -4.17 -12.69 57.32
CA MET A 344 -3.82 -11.77 58.42
C MET A 344 -4.61 -10.47 58.34
N VAL A 345 -4.77 -9.89 57.14
CA VAL A 345 -5.60 -8.70 56.93
C VAL A 345 -7.07 -9.02 57.23
N TRP A 346 -7.58 -10.16 56.76
CA TRP A 346 -8.93 -10.60 57.05
C TRP A 346 -9.17 -10.80 58.55
N CYS A 347 -8.23 -11.47 59.25
CA CYS A 347 -8.27 -11.62 60.71
C CYS A 347 -8.21 -10.27 61.43
N SER A 348 -7.38 -9.33 60.96
CA SER A 348 -7.26 -7.99 61.53
C SER A 348 -8.53 -7.17 61.34
N VAL A 349 -9.18 -7.26 60.18
CA VAL A 349 -10.47 -6.62 59.90
C VAL A 349 -11.57 -7.25 60.75
N ARG A 350 -11.57 -8.57 60.92
CA ARG A 350 -12.54 -9.29 61.75
C ARG A 350 -12.36 -8.98 63.26
N GLN A 351 -11.12 -8.83 63.73
CA GLN A 351 -10.86 -8.34 65.10
C GLN A 351 -11.33 -6.90 65.30
N LYS A 352 -11.09 -6.00 64.34
CA LYS A 352 -11.58 -4.60 64.42
C LYS A 352 -13.11 -4.50 64.38
N GLY A 353 -13.79 -5.42 63.68
CA GLY A 353 -15.26 -5.53 63.71
C GLY A 353 -15.83 -5.95 65.07
N SER A 354 -15.04 -6.57 65.95
CA SER A 354 -15.47 -7.00 67.29
C SER A 354 -15.15 -5.98 68.40
N TYR A 355 -14.29 -4.99 68.14
CA TYR A 355 -14.00 -3.92 69.10
C TYR A 355 -15.07 -2.81 69.07
N LEU A 356 -15.72 -2.57 67.93
CA LEU A 356 -16.76 -1.54 67.79
C LEU A 356 -18.14 -1.96 68.33
N THR A 357 -18.34 -3.23 68.68
CA THR A 357 -19.61 -3.71 69.25
C THR A 357 -19.60 -3.83 70.78
N HIS A 358 -18.49 -3.47 71.44
CA HIS A 358 -18.40 -3.47 72.92
C HIS A 358 -18.42 -2.07 73.56
N GLU A 359 -18.49 -1.00 72.75
CA GLU A 359 -18.71 0.39 73.21
C GLU A 359 -20.17 0.86 73.03
N ALA A 360 -21.05 0.03 72.43
CA ALA A 360 -22.46 0.36 72.20
C ALA A 360 -23.40 -0.12 73.33
N SER A 361 -23.00 0.06 74.59
CA SER A 361 -23.88 -0.02 75.75
C SER A 361 -23.50 1.02 76.80
N GLY A 362 -23.37 2.28 76.38
CA GLY A 362 -23.36 3.46 77.25
C GLY A 362 -24.69 4.18 77.08
N LEU A 363 -25.53 4.14 78.12
CA LEU A 363 -26.83 4.79 78.21
C LEU A 363 -26.75 6.32 78.10
N ASP A 364 -27.77 6.87 77.46
CA ASP A 364 -28.12 8.28 77.30
C ASP A 364 -27.96 9.14 78.56
N GLU A 365 -27.39 10.33 78.39
CA GLU A 365 -27.87 11.54 79.06
C GLU A 365 -28.27 12.58 78.01
N GLN A 366 -29.59 12.82 77.96
CA GLN A 366 -30.29 14.10 77.78
C GLN A 366 -29.86 14.98 76.57
N GLY A 367 -30.73 15.41 75.67
CA GLY A 367 -32.14 15.73 75.78
C GLY A 367 -32.39 16.95 74.88
N GLU A 368 -33.10 16.70 73.77
CA GLU A 368 -33.91 17.56 72.90
C GLU A 368 -33.77 19.11 72.93
N ALA A 369 -33.52 19.68 71.73
CA ALA A 369 -34.36 20.69 71.05
C ALA A 369 -33.72 21.05 69.68
N ARG A 370 -34.36 20.77 68.53
CA ARG A 370 -35.17 21.71 67.68
C ARG A 370 -34.39 22.96 67.23
N GLU A 371 -34.32 23.39 65.96
CA GLU A 371 -35.34 23.56 64.91
C GLU A 371 -34.60 23.96 63.58
N ALA A 372 -34.94 23.37 62.41
CA ALA A 372 -35.78 23.94 61.34
C ALA A 372 -35.13 24.87 60.26
N PHE A 373 -35.15 24.36 59.01
CA PHE A 373 -35.68 25.01 57.76
C PHE A 373 -34.79 26.07 57.04
N LEU A 374 -34.63 26.14 55.70
CA LEU A 374 -35.54 26.00 54.53
C LEU A 374 -34.75 25.73 53.20
N ASN A 375 -35.42 24.99 52.29
CA ASN A 375 -35.48 25.08 50.80
C ASN A 375 -34.22 25.10 49.90
N GLY A 376 -34.24 24.46 48.71
CA GLY A 376 -35.38 23.88 48.00
C GLY A 376 -35.05 23.16 46.69
N SER A 377 -36.14 22.59 46.15
CA SER A 377 -36.51 22.09 44.80
C SER A 377 -35.46 22.08 43.67
N ASP A 378 -35.46 21.18 42.69
CA ASP A 378 -36.55 20.43 42.06
C ASP A 378 -35.91 19.41 41.07
N GLY A 379 -36.71 18.49 40.51
CA GLY A 379 -36.44 18.05 39.13
C GLY A 379 -36.14 16.57 38.90
N HIS A 380 -37.06 15.71 39.33
CA HIS A 380 -37.55 14.49 38.68
C HIS A 380 -36.79 13.82 37.50
N LYS A 381 -36.68 12.48 37.64
CA LYS A 381 -37.04 11.39 36.69
C LYS A 381 -35.94 10.67 35.90
N ARG A 382 -35.76 9.42 36.37
CA ARG A 382 -35.16 8.23 35.74
C ARG A 382 -36.13 7.61 34.71
N LYS A 383 -35.56 7.07 33.61
CA LYS A 383 -35.92 5.87 32.79
C LYS A 383 -34.98 5.91 31.58
N GLU A 384 -34.44 4.84 31.00
CA GLU A 384 -34.63 3.40 31.09
C GLU A 384 -33.37 2.73 30.47
N GLU A 385 -33.28 1.42 30.64
CA GLU A 385 -32.21 0.49 30.26
C GLU A 385 -31.88 0.46 28.75
N PHE A 386 -30.71 -0.08 28.36
CA PHE A 386 -30.59 -1.27 27.51
C PHE A 386 -29.14 -1.77 27.43
N PHE A 387 -29.00 -3.09 27.55
CA PHE A 387 -27.85 -3.93 27.18
C PHE A 387 -27.38 -3.67 25.73
N ILE A 388 -26.06 -3.71 25.48
CA ILE A 388 -25.28 -4.86 24.98
C ILE A 388 -23.85 -4.73 25.53
#